data_AF-A0A936FTF4-F1
#
_entry.id   AF-A0A936FTF4-F1
#
_cell.length_a   1.000
_cell.length_b   1.000
_cell.length_c   1.000
_cell.angle_alpha   90.00
_cell.angle_beta   90.00
_cell.angle_gamma   90.00
#
_symmetry.space_group_name_H-M   'P 1'
#
loop_
_entity.id
_entity.type
_entity.pdbx_description
1 polymer ?
#
loop_
_entity_poly.entity_id
_entity_poly.type
_entity_poly.pdbx_seq_one_letter_code
_entity_poly.pdbx_strand_id
1 'polypeptide(L)'
;MKKLLIFFGLATTLIYVSCKYESLVPYQPPVETTTCSPDTVYFSQSIAPLLNSSCGTSGCHDANSHKDGVVMTDHFSIIQEVKIGNPSNSKLYKVLNENGED
;
A
#
# COMPACT_ATOMS: atom_id res chain seq x y z
N MET A 1 51.61 8.66 20.69
CA MET A 1 50.63 7.83 19.95
C MET A 1 49.70 7.02 20.86
N LYS A 2 50.21 6.39 21.94
CA LYS A 2 49.37 5.65 22.92
C LYS A 2 48.31 6.52 23.63
N LYS A 3 48.65 7.78 23.98
CA LYS A 3 47.68 8.73 24.57
C LYS A 3 46.53 9.09 23.61
N LEU A 4 46.80 9.12 22.30
CA LEU A 4 45.79 9.42 21.27
C LEU A 4 44.80 8.25 21.10
N LEU A 5 45.27 7.02 21.23
CA LEU A 5 44.43 5.81 21.22
C LEU A 5 43.53 5.70 22.46
N ILE A 6 44.01 6.18 23.62
CA ILE A 6 43.23 6.21 24.87
C ILE A 6 42.09 7.24 24.79
N PHE A 7 42.34 8.43 24.21
CA PHE A 7 41.29 9.44 24.00
C PHE A 7 40.22 8.97 22.99
N PHE A 8 40.61 8.26 21.93
CA PHE A 8 39.67 7.72 20.94
C PHE A 8 38.81 6.57 21.50
N GLY A 9 39.37 5.76 22.40
CA GLY A 9 38.64 4.70 23.13
C GLY A 9 37.65 5.22 24.17
N LEU A 10 37.97 6.34 24.83
CA LEU A 10 37.07 6.97 25.80
C LEU A 10 35.90 7.71 25.11
N ALA A 11 36.15 8.31 23.95
CA ALA A 11 35.11 8.97 23.16
C ALA A 11 34.13 7.99 22.52
N THR A 12 34.59 6.81 22.08
CA THR A 12 33.74 5.79 21.46
C THR A 12 32.84 5.08 22.47
N THR A 13 33.27 4.90 23.73
CA THR A 13 32.45 4.28 24.78
C THR A 13 31.30 5.17 25.28
N LEU A 14 31.47 6.50 25.25
CA LEU A 14 30.41 7.46 25.63
C LEU A 14 29.23 7.50 24.64
N ILE A 15 29.42 7.08 23.38
CA ILE A 15 28.38 7.11 22.35
C ILE A 15 27.39 5.94 22.50
N TYR A 16 27.80 4.80 23.09
CA TYR A 16 26.94 3.62 23.24
C TYR A 16 25.91 3.72 24.39
N VAL A 17 26.06 4.67 25.33
CA VAL A 17 25.19 4.75 26.52
C VAL A 17 23.97 5.66 26.30
N SER A 18 23.91 6.40 25.19
CA SER A 18 22.81 7.35 24.91
C SER A 18 21.62 6.75 24.15
N CYS A 19 21.57 5.44 23.91
CA CYS A 19 20.35 4.78 23.44
C CYS A 19 19.47 4.36 24.62
N LYS A 20 18.79 5.34 25.24
CA LYS A 20 17.56 5.07 25.99
C LYS A 20 16.45 5.95 25.47
N TYR A 21 15.59 5.36 24.63
CA TYR A 21 14.23 5.83 24.42
C TYR A 21 13.33 4.98 25.31
N GLU A 22 12.92 5.53 26.45
CA GLU A 22 11.87 4.96 27.28
C GLU A 22 10.71 5.96 27.26
N SER A 23 9.79 5.80 26.30
CA SER A 23 8.54 6.56 26.28
C SER A 23 7.64 6.02 27.38
N LEU A 24 7.50 6.76 28.48
CA LEU A 24 6.51 6.46 29.54
C LEU A 24 5.14 7.10 29.22
N VAL A 25 4.72 7.09 27.96
CA VAL A 25 3.36 7.50 27.60
C VAL A 25 2.53 6.22 27.49
N PRO A 26 1.47 6.06 28.31
CA PRO A 26 0.53 4.96 28.13
C PRO A 26 -0.01 5.02 26.71
N TYR A 27 0.17 3.93 25.96
CA TYR A 27 -0.44 3.78 24.64
C TYR A 27 -1.96 3.89 24.80
N GLN A 28 -2.50 5.06 24.48
CA GLN A 28 -3.91 5.23 24.18
C GLN A 28 -3.99 4.89 22.69
N PRO A 29 -4.64 3.78 22.28
CA PRO A 29 -4.94 3.59 20.87
C PRO A 29 -5.66 4.86 20.40
N PRO A 30 -5.31 5.42 19.22
CA PRO A 30 -6.14 6.44 18.62
C PRO A 30 -7.57 5.92 18.65
N VAL A 31 -8.47 6.63 19.34
CA VAL A 31 -9.90 6.36 19.18
C VAL A 31 -10.19 6.79 17.76
N GLU A 32 -10.04 5.85 16.83
CA GLU A 32 -10.42 6.00 15.43
C GLU A 32 -11.94 6.16 15.39
N THR A 33 -12.38 7.39 15.62
CA THR A 33 -13.68 7.88 15.16
C THR A 33 -13.54 8.27 13.70
N THR A 34 -12.98 7.36 12.89
CA THR A 34 -13.04 7.48 11.44
C THR A 34 -14.44 7.03 11.02
N THR A 35 -15.44 7.85 11.30
CA THR A 35 -16.79 7.67 10.74
C THR A 35 -16.68 7.90 9.24
N CYS A 36 -16.45 6.82 8.49
CA CYS A 36 -16.58 6.81 7.05
C CYS A 36 -18.03 7.14 6.67
N SER A 37 -18.21 7.84 5.55
CA SER A 37 -19.54 8.08 5.00
C SER A 37 -20.10 6.76 4.47
N PRO A 38 -21.31 6.33 4.85
CA PRO A 38 -21.92 5.12 4.29
C PRO A 38 -22.25 5.27 2.80
N ASP A 39 -22.39 6.51 2.32
CA ASP A 39 -22.74 6.81 0.93
C ASP A 39 -21.52 7.00 0.02
N THR A 40 -20.31 6.75 0.55
CA THR A 40 -19.06 6.85 -0.21
C THR A 40 -18.51 5.46 -0.49
N VAL A 41 -18.17 5.20 -1.75
CA VAL A 41 -17.44 3.99 -2.14
C VAL A 41 -15.95 4.22 -1.90
N TYR A 42 -15.33 3.32 -1.14
CA TYR A 42 -13.91 3.39 -0.82
C TYR A 42 -13.17 2.30 -1.59
N PHE A 43 -12.10 2.66 -2.31
CA PHE A 43 -11.38 1.69 -3.14
C PHE A 43 -10.91 0.47 -2.33
N SER A 44 -10.19 0.69 -1.23
CA SER A 44 -9.58 -0.40 -0.46
C SER A 44 -10.61 -1.35 0.17
N GLN A 45 -11.77 -0.84 0.61
CA GLN A 45 -12.80 -1.65 1.26
C GLN A 45 -13.82 -2.24 0.28
N SER A 46 -14.17 -1.51 -0.78
CA SER A 46 -15.29 -1.86 -1.66
C SER A 46 -14.83 -2.44 -2.99
N ILE A 47 -13.77 -1.89 -3.60
CA ILE A 47 -13.39 -2.21 -4.99
C ILE A 47 -12.23 -3.20 -5.06
N ALA A 48 -11.16 -2.96 -4.29
CA ALA A 48 -9.97 -3.79 -4.29
C ALA A 48 -10.27 -5.27 -3.99
N PRO A 49 -11.12 -5.64 -3.01
CA PRO A 49 -11.43 -7.05 -2.76
C PRO A 49 -12.14 -7.74 -3.93
N LEU A 50 -13.02 -7.03 -4.64
CA LEU A 50 -13.75 -7.56 -5.80
C LEU A 50 -12.79 -7.84 -6.96
N LEU A 51 -11.95 -6.85 -7.27
CA LEU A 51 -10.96 -6.95 -8.34
C LEU A 51 -9.89 -8.00 -8.05
N ASN A 52 -9.38 -8.06 -6.82
CA ASN A 52 -8.36 -9.03 -6.44
C ASN A 52 -8.89 -10.47 -6.42
N SER A 53 -10.16 -10.66 -6.04
CA SER A 53 -10.78 -12.00 -5.98
C SER A 53 -11.24 -12.54 -7.34
N SER A 54 -11.52 -11.67 -8.31
CA SER A 54 -12.13 -12.06 -9.59
C SER A 54 -11.23 -11.84 -10.81
N CYS A 55 -10.28 -10.91 -10.74
CA CYS A 55 -9.44 -10.52 -11.89
C CYS A 55 -7.94 -10.65 -11.56
N GLY A 56 -7.54 -10.17 -10.38
CA GLY A 56 -6.16 -10.20 -9.87
C GLY A 56 -5.70 -11.57 -9.37
N THR A 57 -6.19 -12.66 -9.97
CA THR A 57 -5.90 -14.03 -9.57
C THR A 57 -4.73 -14.61 -10.35
N SER A 58 -4.09 -15.63 -9.78
CA SER A 58 -2.96 -16.30 -10.43
C SER A 58 -3.34 -16.87 -11.79
N GLY A 59 -2.48 -16.63 -12.79
CA GLY A 59 -2.74 -16.97 -14.20
C GLY A 59 -3.58 -15.94 -14.97
N CYS A 60 -4.16 -14.94 -14.29
CA CYS A 60 -4.97 -13.87 -14.90
C CYS A 60 -4.22 -12.53 -14.75
N HIS A 61 -4.83 -11.52 -14.14
CA HIS A 61 -4.26 -10.17 -14.00
C HIS A 61 -3.59 -9.95 -12.64
N ASP A 62 -2.93 -10.98 -12.09
CA ASP A 62 -2.07 -10.81 -10.92
C ASP A 62 -0.73 -10.16 -11.27
N ALA A 63 0.01 -9.73 -10.25
CA ALA A 63 1.32 -9.10 -10.38
C ALA A 63 2.45 -10.04 -10.82
N ASN A 64 2.17 -11.27 -11.26
CA ASN A 64 3.18 -12.18 -11.82
C ASN A 64 2.85 -12.56 -13.27
N SER A 65 1.61 -12.96 -13.51
CA SER A 65 1.09 -13.42 -14.80
C SER A 65 0.78 -12.25 -15.73
N HIS A 66 0.28 -11.14 -15.17
CA HIS A 66 0.00 -9.90 -15.89
C HIS A 66 -0.68 -10.13 -17.25
N LYS A 67 -1.74 -10.97 -17.31
CA LYS A 67 -2.41 -11.31 -18.57
C LYS A 67 -2.77 -10.03 -19.32
N ASP A 68 -2.49 -10.02 -20.63
CA ASP A 68 -2.67 -8.86 -21.52
C ASP A 68 -1.94 -7.58 -21.09
N GLY A 69 -0.90 -7.73 -20.26
CA GLY A 69 -0.09 -6.63 -19.72
C GLY A 69 -0.76 -5.85 -18.60
N VAL A 70 -1.85 -6.38 -18.02
CA VAL A 70 -2.66 -5.67 -17.01
C VAL A 70 -2.47 -6.29 -15.62
N VAL A 71 -2.40 -5.44 -14.59
CA VAL A 71 -2.37 -5.83 -13.18
C VAL A 71 -3.58 -5.26 -12.46
N MET A 72 -4.32 -6.13 -11.78
CA MET A 72 -5.58 -5.79 -11.11
C MET A 72 -5.51 -6.05 -9.58
N THR A 73 -4.31 -6.01 -9.00
CA THR A 73 -4.06 -6.31 -7.58
C THR A 73 -3.76 -5.08 -6.72
N ASP A 74 -3.46 -3.93 -7.34
CA ASP A 74 -3.08 -2.70 -6.63
C ASP A 74 -3.65 -1.44 -7.31
N HIS A 75 -3.84 -0.38 -6.52
CA HIS A 75 -4.45 0.86 -6.99
C HIS A 75 -3.66 1.54 -8.12
N PHE A 76 -2.33 1.54 -8.05
CA PHE A 76 -1.48 2.26 -9.00
C PHE A 76 -1.61 1.67 -10.40
N SER A 77 -1.71 0.35 -10.50
CA SER A 77 -1.94 -0.34 -11.77
C SER A 77 -3.39 -0.21 -12.23
N ILE A 78 -4.36 -0.43 -11.33
CA ILE A 78 -5.80 -0.39 -11.66
C ILE A 78 -6.22 0.97 -12.22
N ILE A 79 -5.71 2.07 -11.65
CA ILE A 79 -6.11 3.41 -12.08
C ILE A 79 -5.67 3.74 -13.52
N GLN A 80 -4.71 3.02 -14.10
CA GLN A 80 -4.32 3.18 -15.50
C GLN A 80 -5.42 2.71 -16.47
N GLU A 81 -6.24 1.75 -16.04
CA GLU A 81 -7.37 1.22 -16.82
C GLU A 81 -8.65 2.05 -16.66
N VAL A 82 -8.59 3.11 -15.85
CA VAL A 82 -9.71 3.96 -15.45
C VAL A 82 -9.53 5.39 -15.95
N LYS A 83 -10.55 5.92 -16.62
CA LYS A 83 -10.66 7.33 -16.95
C LYS A 83 -11.43 8.05 -15.85
N ILE A 84 -10.70 8.80 -15.01
CA ILE A 84 -11.27 9.57 -13.89
C ILE A 84 -12.36 10.52 -14.41
N GLY A 85 -13.52 10.49 -13.75
CA GLY A 85 -14.68 11.30 -14.11
C GLY A 85 -15.45 10.84 -15.36
N ASN A 86 -15.00 9.78 -16.05
CA ASN A 86 -15.70 9.23 -17.21
C ASN A 86 -15.61 7.68 -17.23
N PRO A 87 -16.39 6.99 -16.38
CA PRO A 87 -16.36 5.54 -16.26
C PRO A 87 -16.68 4.83 -17.58
N SER A 88 -17.67 5.29 -18.34
CA SER A 88 -18.06 4.65 -19.61
C SER A 88 -16.97 4.66 -20.68
N ASN A 89 -15.97 5.53 -20.55
CA ASN A 89 -14.79 5.54 -21.42
C ASN A 89 -13.53 4.95 -20.75
N SER A 90 -13.67 4.26 -19.63
CA SER A 90 -12.61 3.46 -19.00
C SER A 90 -12.55 2.08 -19.64
N LYS A 91 -11.35 1.52 -19.82
CA LYS A 91 -11.22 0.15 -20.34
C LYS A 91 -11.76 -0.87 -19.34
N LEU A 92 -11.43 -0.72 -18.06
CA LEU A 92 -11.94 -1.58 -16.98
C LEU A 92 -13.48 -1.62 -16.92
N TYR A 93 -14.15 -0.50 -17.17
CA TYR A 93 -15.61 -0.46 -17.15
C TYR A 93 -16.23 -1.17 -18.37
N LYS A 94 -15.63 -1.03 -19.55
CA LYS A 94 -16.16 -1.62 -20.78
C LYS A 94 -16.15 -3.14 -20.73
N VAL A 95 -15.04 -3.74 -20.31
CA VAL A 95 -14.91 -5.22 -20.25
C VAL A 95 -15.87 -5.87 -19.25
N LEU A 96 -16.31 -5.16 -18.20
CA LEU A 96 -17.34 -5.65 -17.27
C LEU A 96 -18.74 -5.66 -17.87
N ASN A 97 -18.95 -4.86 -18.92
CA ASN A 97 -20.24 -4.63 -19.56
C ASN A 97 -20.34 -5.25 -20.96
N GLU A 98 -19.22 -5.74 -21.49
CA GLU A 98 -19.15 -6.50 -22.73
C GLU A 98 -19.55 -7.96 -22.44
N ASN A 99 -20.35 -8.55 -23.33
CA ASN A 99 -20.83 -9.92 -23.18
C ASN A 99 -19.73 -10.92 -23.56
N GLY A 100 -18.62 -10.97 -22.82
CA GLY A 100 -17.60 -12.03 -22.90
C GLY A 100 -17.12 -12.43 -24.31
N GLU A 101 -17.15 -11.51 -25.26
CA GLU A 101 -16.59 -11.70 -26.60
C GLU A 101 -15.19 -11.06 -26.63
N ASP A 102 -14.28 -11.74 -25.94
CA ASP A 102 -12.83 -11.57 -26.12
C ASP A 102 -12.36 -12.49 -27.25
#